data_AF-A0A931V1P5-F1
#
_entry.id   AF-A0A931V1P5-F1
#
_cell.length_a   1.000
_cell.length_b   1.000
_cell.length_c   1.000
_cell.angle_alpha   90.00
_cell.angle_beta   90.00
_cell.angle_gamma   90.00
#
_symmetry.space_group_name_H-M   'P 1'
#
loop_
_entity.id
_entity.type
_entity.pdbx_description
1 polymer ?
#
loop_
_entity_poly.entity_id
_entity_poly.type
_entity_poly.pdbx_seq_one_letter_code
_entity_poly.pdbx_strand_id
1 'polypeptide(L)' 'MFDRTKGILLAVHDEEGDWQFLCGGEHPEGDHPRVVGLNHVTEADPSIREVMDMPPGWLAERTAVGAEWTRTRLGS' A
#
# COMPACT_ATOMS: atom_id res chain seq x y z
N MET A 1 -15.78 -9.44 1.98
CA MET A 1 -16.00 -7.99 2.13
C MET A 1 -14.65 -7.32 2.23
N PHE A 2 -14.45 -6.17 1.58
CA PHE A 2 -13.30 -5.30 1.86
C PHE A 2 -13.48 -4.81 3.29
N ASP A 3 -12.67 -5.32 4.21
CA ASP A 3 -12.75 -4.91 5.59
C ASP A 3 -12.07 -3.54 5.70
N ARG A 4 -12.88 -2.47 5.65
CA ARG A 4 -12.41 -1.06 5.81
C ARG A 4 -11.72 -0.79 7.15
N THR A 5 -11.61 -1.82 7.98
CA THR A 5 -11.07 -1.80 9.33
C THR A 5 -9.57 -2.12 9.34
N LYS A 6 -8.99 -2.63 8.26
CA LYS A 6 -7.53 -2.82 8.14
C LYS A 6 -6.93 -1.74 7.25
N GLY A 7 -6.28 -0.75 7.87
CA GLY A 7 -5.60 0.34 7.16
C GLY A 7 -4.45 -0.15 6.30
N ILE A 8 -4.14 0.57 5.22
CA ILE A 8 -3.02 0.25 4.33
C ILE A 8 -1.72 0.68 4.98
N LEU A 9 -0.82 -0.22 5.30
CA LEU A 9 0.42 0.09 6.01
C LEU A 9 1.66 -0.04 5.13
N LEU A 10 1.52 -0.68 3.98
CA LEU A 10 2.60 -0.91 3.03
C LEU A 10 2.09 -0.64 1.61
N ALA A 11 2.84 0.18 0.87
CA ALA A 11 2.66 0.45 -0.55
C ALA A 11 3.92 0.01 -1.28
N VAL A 12 3.79 -0.82 -2.31
CA VAL A 12 4.91 -1.28 -3.14
C VAL A 12 4.64 -0.82 -4.56
N HIS A 13 5.63 -0.17 -5.17
CA HIS A 13 5.70 0.07 -6.59
C HIS A 13 6.77 -0.87 -7.12
N ASP A 14 6.33 -1.98 -7.70
CA ASP A 14 7.23 -3.01 -8.18
C ASP A 14 8.01 -2.51 -9.42
N GLU A 15 8.98 -3.29 -9.90
CA GLU A 15 9.81 -2.92 -11.05
C GLU A 15 9.06 -2.93 -12.39
N GLU A 16 7.99 -3.72 -12.50
CA GLU A 16 7.09 -3.78 -13.67
C GLU A 16 6.14 -2.56 -13.72
N GLY A 17 6.01 -1.82 -12.61
CA GLY A 17 5.22 -0.59 -12.52
C GLY A 17 3.81 -0.79 -11.94
N ASP A 18 3.54 -1.96 -11.36
CA ASP A 18 2.32 -2.26 -10.64
C ASP A 18 2.38 -1.75 -9.19
N TRP A 19 1.22 -1.31 -8.71
CA TRP A 19 1.03 -0.86 -7.33
C TRP A 19 0.38 -1.93 -6.49
N GLN A 20 0.98 -2.23 -5.34
CA GLN A 20 0.45 -3.14 -4.34
C GLN A 20 0.25 -2.41 -3.01
N PHE A 21 -0.96 -2.48 -2.46
CA PHE A 21 -1.31 -1.89 -1.16
C PHE A 21 -1.71 -2.98 -0.18
N LEU A 22 -1.00 -3.05 0.94
CA LEU A 22 -1.07 -4.13 1.91
C LEU A 22 -1.32 -3.54 3.30
N CYS A 23 -2.06 -4.27 4.16
CA CYS A 23 -2.36 -3.78 5.51
C CYS A 23 -1.27 -4.09 6.56
N GLY A 24 -0.08 -4.52 6.12
CA GLY A 24 1.10 -4.75 6.98
C GLY A 24 0.96 -5.85 8.04
N GLY A 25 -0.15 -6.60 8.06
CA GLY A 25 -0.41 -7.67 9.02
C GLY A 25 -0.32 -9.06 8.39
N GLU A 26 -0.29 -10.10 9.22
CA GLU A 26 -0.48 -11.48 8.75
C GLU A 26 -1.92 -11.66 8.25
N HIS A 27 -2.06 -12.13 7.01
CA HIS A 27 -3.34 -12.55 6.46
C HIS A 27 -3.46 -14.07 6.62
N PRO A 28 -4.61 -14.59 7.11
CA PRO A 28 -4.83 -16.03 7.13
C PRO A 28 -4.72 -16.60 5.70
N GLU A 29 -4.17 -17.81 5.59
CA GLU A 29 -4.03 -18.53 4.32
C GLU A 29 -5.41 -18.62 3.63
N GLY A 30 -5.59 -17.89 2.53
CA GLY A 30 -6.87 -17.76 1.82
C GLY A 30 -7.36 -16.33 1.60
N ASP A 31 -6.69 -15.32 2.17
CA ASP A 31 -6.95 -13.93 1.78
C ASP A 31 -6.37 -13.67 0.38
N HIS A 32 -7.25 -13.68 -0.62
CA HIS A 32 -6.85 -13.46 -2.01
C HIS A 32 -6.59 -11.98 -2.26
N PRO A 33 -5.50 -11.61 -2.97
CA PRO A 33 -5.26 -10.24 -3.39
C PRO A 33 -6.48 -9.72 -4.16
N ARG A 34 -7.00 -8.57 -3.75
CA ARG A 34 -8.13 -7.91 -4.39
C ARG A 34 -7.61 -6.75 -5.21
N VAL A 35 -7.93 -6.75 -6.50
CA VAL A 35 -7.74 -5.58 -7.35
C VAL A 35 -8.80 -4.57 -6.97
N VAL A 36 -8.38 -3.43 -6.41
CA VAL A 36 -9.25 -2.29 -6.10
C VAL A 36 -8.84 -1.09 -6.92
N GLY A 37 -9.81 -0.29 -7.34
CA GLY A 37 -9.53 0.98 -8.00
C GLY A 37 -8.85 1.95 -7.03
N LEU A 38 -7.70 2.49 -7.43
CA LEU A 38 -6.88 3.41 -6.63
C LEU A 38 -7.66 4.63 -6.09
N ASN A 39 -8.67 5.10 -6.83
CA ASN A 39 -9.53 6.20 -6.37
C ASN A 39 -10.25 5.86 -5.06
N HIS A 40 -10.79 4.65 -4.93
CA HIS A 40 -11.49 4.23 -3.72
C HIS A 40 -10.56 4.16 -2.49
N VAL A 41 -9.32 3.75 -2.75
CA VAL A 41 -8.25 3.61 -1.75
C VAL A 41 -7.79 4.99 -1.26
N THR A 42 -7.57 5.93 -2.18
CA THR A 42 -7.13 7.29 -1.86
C THR A 42 -8.25 8.19 -1.31
N GLU A 43 -9.52 7.86 -1.54
CA GLU A 43 -10.66 8.49 -0.85
C GLU A 43 -10.74 8.03 0.62
N ALA A 44 -10.48 6.74 0.87
CA ALA A 44 -10.45 6.19 2.22
C ALA A 44 -9.22 6.66 3.02
N ASP A 45 -8.08 6.84 2.35
CA ASP A 45 -6.87 7.36 2.94
C ASP A 45 -6.11 8.29 1.98
N PRO A 46 -6.25 9.62 2.18
CA PRO A 46 -5.59 10.61 1.34
C PRO A 46 -4.06 10.57 1.37
N SER A 47 -3.44 10.08 2.45
CA SER A 47 -1.98 10.04 2.60
C SER A 47 -1.31 9.07 1.62
N ILE A 48 -2.07 8.18 0.99
CA ILE A 48 -1.55 7.32 -0.09
C ILE A 48 -1.06 8.17 -1.28
N ARG A 49 -1.66 9.34 -1.51
CA ARG A 49 -1.19 10.27 -2.55
C ARG A 49 0.25 10.72 -2.32
N GLU A 50 0.72 10.71 -1.07
CA GLU A 50 2.08 11.06 -0.69
C GLU A 50 3.10 9.99 -1.07
N VAL A 51 2.68 8.80 -1.50
CA VAL A 51 3.60 7.76 -1.96
C VAL A 51 3.44 7.44 -3.44
N MET A 52 2.36 7.90 -4.07
CA MET A 52 2.11 7.67 -5.51
C MET A 52 3.15 8.31 -6.44
N ASP A 53 4.03 9.20 -5.94
CA ASP A 53 5.15 9.76 -6.71
C ASP A 53 6.39 8.87 -6.75
N MET A 54 6.43 7.77 -5.98
CA MET A 54 7.59 6.88 -5.96
C MET A 54 7.81 6.24 -7.34
N PRO A 55 9.07 6.14 -7.82
CA PRO A 55 9.36 5.42 -9.05
C PRO A 55 9.28 3.89 -8.83
N PRO A 56 9.21 3.09 -9.92
CA PRO A 56 9.28 1.63 -9.85
C PRO A 56 10.49 1.15 -9.05
N GLY A 57 10.33 0.02 -8.35
CA GLY A 57 11.37 -0.53 -7.46
C GLY A 57 11.47 0.20 -6.11
N TRP A 58 10.38 0.75 -5.61
CA TRP A 58 10.31 1.39 -4.29
C TRP A 58 9.14 0.85 -3.48
N LEU A 59 9.31 0.86 -2.17
CA LEU A 59 8.22 0.64 -1.24
C LEU A 59 8.14 1.78 -0.23
N ALA A 60 6.97 1.94 0.36
CA ALA A 60 6.73 2.80 1.50
C ALA A 60 5.95 2.05 2.56
N GLU A 61 6.40 2.14 3.80
CA GLU A 61 5.75 1.55 4.97
C GLU A 61 5.42 2.59 6.03
N ARG A 62 4.40 2.35 6.83
CA ARG A 62 4.02 3.18 7.97
C ARG A 62 3.42 2.33 9.07
N THR A 63 3.47 2.84 10.30
CA THR A 63 3.04 2.09 11.49
C THR A 63 1.52 2.12 11.71
N ALA A 64 0.81 3.14 11.20
CA ALA A 64 -0.63 3.31 11.32
C ALA A 64 -1.18 4.23 10.22
N VAL A 65 -2.50 4.21 10.02
CA VAL A 65 -3.18 5.18 9.12
C VAL A 65 -2.95 6.60 9.63
N GLY A 66 -2.42 7.46 8.76
CA GLY A 66 -2.07 8.85 9.09
C GLY A 66 -0.69 9.04 9.73
N ALA A 67 0.06 7.97 9.98
CA ALA A 67 1.48 8.08 10.33
C ALA A 67 2.33 8.40 9.09
N GLU A 68 3.53 8.95 9.31
CA GLU A 68 4.48 9.26 8.25
C GLU A 68 4.95 8.01 7.51
N TRP A 69 5.09 8.13 6.19
CA TRP A 69 5.61 7.07 5.33
C TRP A 69 7.13 7.02 5.36
N THR A 70 7.68 5.85 5.61
CA THR A 70 9.09 5.55 5.44
C THR A 70 9.29 4.89 4.08
N ARG A 71 10.01 5.57 3.18
CA ARG A 71 10.26 5.08 1.82
C ARG A 71 11.59 4.32 1.77
N THR A 72 11.57 3.16 1.14
CA THR A 72 12.73 2.28 0.97
C THR A 72 12.84 1.87 -0.49
N ARG A 73 14.03 2.01 -1.08
CA ARG A 73 14.29 1.50 -2.42
C ARG A 73 14.47 -0.01 -2.35
N LEU A 74 13.74 -0.75 -3.18
CA LEU A 74 13.98 -2.15 -3.45
C LEU A 74 15.26 -2.22 -4.29
N GLY A 75 16.39 -2.42 -3.61
CA GLY A 75 17.69 -2.58 -4.26
C GLY A 75 17.87 -4.02 -4.73
N SER A 76 18.28 -4.14 -6.01
CA SER A 76 18.76 -5.34 -6.69
C SER A 76 19.86 -6.10 -5.95
#